data_AF-A2DFH0-F1
#
_entry.id   AF-A2DFH0-F1
#
_cell.length_a   1.000
_cell.length_b   1.000
_cell.length_c   1.000
_cell.angle_alpha   90.00
_cell.angle_beta   90.00
_cell.angle_gamma   90.00
#
_symmetry.space_group_name_H-M   'P 1'
#
loop_
_entity.id
_entity.type
_entity.pdbx_description
1 polymer ?
#
loop_
_entity_poly.entity_id
_entity_poly.type
_entity_poly.pdbx_seq_one_letter_code
_entity_poly.pdbx_strand_id
1 'polypeptide(L)'
;MKSFMSCYQEIRFTRRRSPTVSDHQIKNSAPLFIFSEEVQDETDELYGNNTFFCLDDNDTDSFSSPSINFHRRTPTAPNLIHLTTNEKSTILKRPIQPIFENNDNISLFPESFQPTPKPEDFCVSPCEASEEFSSLVNDKNITFSPRELGFIPRRFWPNERILLRDLVTDYFRADPSPNSRFSHKLYNALQIVKKDPFYFLLFGVEWMNETVLKVNGPLFSCVLGLQNYKYNLFSQNGQMSIHGFIELNEKDALAYCNAETLQDIDFNDFRLFLHKDGIFNANSNENDILSCRWARAKRG
;
A
#
# COMPACT_ATOMS: atom_id res chain seq x y z
N MET A 1 21.39 16.14 16.54
CA MET A 1 19.96 16.45 16.69
C MET A 1 19.49 17.84 16.18
N LYS A 2 20.31 18.90 16.06
CA LYS A 2 19.89 20.15 15.36
C LYS A 2 20.21 20.20 13.85
N SER A 3 20.95 19.23 13.33
CA SER A 3 21.52 19.30 11.97
C SER A 3 20.57 18.86 10.85
N PHE A 4 19.71 17.86 11.07
CA PHE A 4 18.79 17.37 10.03
C PHE A 4 17.54 18.25 9.89
N MET A 5 17.06 18.83 11.00
CA MET A 5 15.98 19.84 10.98
C MET A 5 16.39 21.14 10.26
N SER A 6 17.69 21.49 10.24
CA SER A 6 18.18 22.70 9.56
C SER A 6 18.18 22.56 8.04
N CYS A 7 18.50 21.37 7.51
CA CYS A 7 18.62 21.14 6.06
C CYS A 7 17.26 21.27 5.34
N TYR A 8 16.16 20.85 5.98
CA TYR A 8 14.82 20.97 5.41
C TYR A 8 14.15 22.34 5.63
N GLN A 9 14.59 23.13 6.63
CA GLN A 9 14.14 24.52 6.73
C GLN A 9 14.76 25.42 5.64
N GLU A 10 15.92 25.05 5.09
CA GLU A 10 16.56 25.79 4.01
C GLU A 10 15.80 25.69 2.68
N ILE A 11 15.09 24.57 2.45
CA ILE A 11 14.19 24.37 1.29
C ILE A 11 12.94 25.27 1.39
N ARG A 12 12.55 25.74 2.59
CA ARG A 12 11.39 26.65 2.76
C ARG A 12 11.67 28.12 2.42
N PHE A 13 12.92 28.54 2.16
CA PHE A 13 13.25 29.97 2.03
C PHE A 13 13.50 30.52 0.60
N THR A 14 13.36 29.72 -0.46
CA THR A 14 13.55 30.20 -1.86
C THR A 14 12.24 30.45 -2.63
N ARG A 15 11.11 30.67 -1.96
CA ARG A 15 9.93 31.30 -2.61
C ARG A 15 10.00 32.82 -2.46
N ARG A 16 10.50 33.45 -3.53
CA ARG A 16 10.53 34.91 -3.81
C ARG A 16 9.38 35.68 -3.14
N ARG A 17 9.70 36.49 -2.13
CA ARG A 17 8.96 37.71 -1.82
C ARG A 17 9.82 38.90 -2.25
N SER A 18 9.26 39.71 -3.13
CA SER A 18 9.75 41.05 -3.46
C SER A 18 9.75 41.93 -2.20
N PRO A 19 10.70 42.86 -2.04
CA PRO A 19 10.78 43.69 -0.86
C PRO A 19 9.89 44.94 -0.99
N THR A 20 9.05 45.18 0.02
CA THR A 20 8.54 46.52 0.32
C THR A 20 8.69 46.80 1.81
N VAL A 21 9.65 47.67 2.06
CA VAL A 21 9.92 48.58 3.18
C VAL A 21 8.70 48.95 4.04
N SER A 22 8.79 48.80 5.37
CA SER A 22 8.90 49.92 6.33
C SER A 22 8.68 49.47 7.78
N ASP A 23 9.52 50.02 8.65
CA ASP A 23 9.61 49.86 10.11
C ASP A 23 8.32 50.11 10.90
N HIS A 24 8.15 49.38 12.02
CA HIS A 24 7.84 49.99 13.32
C HIS A 24 8.15 49.05 14.50
N GLN A 25 8.94 49.56 15.45
CA GLN A 25 9.28 48.93 16.73
C GLN A 25 8.10 48.95 17.69
N ILE A 26 7.85 47.84 18.40
CA ILE A 26 7.25 47.86 19.75
C ILE A 26 7.95 46.83 20.64
N LYS A 27 8.45 47.34 21.77
CA LYS A 27 9.06 46.63 22.91
C LYS A 27 7.98 45.97 23.79
N ASN A 28 8.44 45.09 24.70
CA ASN A 28 7.82 44.54 25.93
C ASN A 28 7.51 43.04 25.80
N SER A 29 7.64 42.16 26.80
CA SER A 29 8.24 42.13 28.14
C SER A 29 8.02 40.69 28.63
N ALA A 30 9.00 40.05 29.28
CA ALA A 30 8.83 38.74 29.94
C ALA A 30 7.94 38.86 31.22
N PRO A 31 7.46 37.74 31.82
CA PRO A 31 8.32 36.93 32.71
C PRO A 31 8.06 35.41 32.77
N LEU A 32 9.02 34.76 33.44
CA LEU A 32 9.10 33.37 33.94
C LEU A 32 7.84 32.84 34.66
N PHE A 33 7.63 31.51 34.58
CA PHE A 33 7.25 30.67 35.74
C PHE A 33 7.80 29.23 35.60
N ILE A 34 8.14 28.63 36.74
CA ILE A 34 8.83 27.34 37.00
C ILE A 34 7.87 26.36 37.69
N PHE A 35 8.18 25.05 37.60
CA PHE A 35 7.87 23.85 38.45
C PHE A 35 7.14 22.74 37.67
N SER A 36 7.81 21.61 37.39
CA SER A 36 7.81 20.31 38.14
C SER A 36 6.51 19.51 37.86
N GLU A 37 6.48 18.19 37.68
CA GLU A 37 7.13 17.10 38.41
C GLU A 37 6.91 15.78 37.65
N GLU A 38 7.67 14.78 38.08
CA GLU A 38 7.90 13.42 37.59
C GLU A 38 6.80 12.44 38.03
N VAL A 39 6.36 11.50 37.17
CA VAL A 39 5.76 10.21 37.59
C VAL A 39 6.05 9.13 36.53
N GLN A 40 6.70 8.05 36.97
CA GLN A 40 6.86 6.76 36.31
C GLN A 40 5.58 5.92 36.47
N ASP A 41 5.25 5.04 35.51
CA ASP A 41 4.90 3.66 35.86
C ASP A 41 4.99 2.68 34.68
N GLU A 42 5.44 1.47 35.03
CA GLU A 42 5.61 0.26 34.22
C GLU A 42 4.27 -0.44 33.93
N THR A 43 4.20 -1.22 32.83
CA THR A 43 3.91 -2.68 32.84
C THR A 43 3.54 -3.24 31.46
N ASP A 44 4.41 -4.14 30.98
CA ASP A 44 4.20 -5.49 30.42
C ASP A 44 3.04 -5.87 29.46
N GLU A 45 3.48 -6.27 28.26
CA GLU A 45 3.20 -7.48 27.47
C GLU A 45 1.86 -8.25 27.60
N LEU A 46 1.21 -8.52 26.45
CA LEU A 46 1.08 -9.88 25.84
C LEU A 46 0.21 -9.89 24.55
N TYR A 47 0.84 -10.34 23.46
CA TYR A 47 0.39 -11.20 22.34
C TYR A 47 -1.02 -11.10 21.70
N GLY A 48 -1.05 -11.05 20.35
CA GLY A 48 -2.25 -11.34 19.57
C GLY A 48 -2.11 -11.36 18.04
N ASN A 49 -1.56 -12.45 17.49
CA ASN A 49 -1.95 -13.17 16.26
C ASN A 49 -2.36 -12.41 14.98
N ASN A 50 -1.44 -12.34 14.00
CA ASN A 50 -1.78 -12.14 12.59
C ASN A 50 -2.44 -13.41 12.02
N THR A 51 -3.75 -13.32 11.83
CA THR A 51 -4.57 -14.42 11.32
C THR A 51 -4.73 -14.29 9.81
N PHE A 52 -4.29 -15.34 9.11
CA PHE A 52 -4.50 -15.58 7.69
C PHE A 52 -6.00 -15.81 7.44
N PHE A 53 -6.69 -14.88 6.77
CA PHE A 53 -8.09 -15.08 6.37
C PHE A 53 -8.19 -15.23 4.84
N CYS A 54 -8.36 -16.48 4.41
CA CYS A 54 -9.16 -16.78 3.24
C CYS A 54 -10.63 -16.53 3.62
N LEU A 55 -11.25 -15.48 3.09
CA LEU A 55 -12.69 -15.35 3.12
C LEU A 55 -13.26 -16.08 1.91
N ASP A 56 -13.97 -17.17 2.19
CA ASP A 56 -14.95 -17.76 1.29
C ASP A 56 -16.17 -16.84 1.25
N ASP A 57 -16.47 -16.31 0.05
CA ASP A 57 -17.74 -15.65 -0.23
C ASP A 57 -18.85 -16.71 -0.21
N ASN A 58 -19.70 -16.69 0.81
CA ASN A 58 -21.00 -17.35 0.77
C ASN A 58 -22.10 -16.31 0.96
N ASP A 59 -22.77 -16.02 -0.16
CA ASP A 59 -24.02 -15.29 -0.24
C ASP A 59 -25.08 -15.95 0.66
N THR A 60 -25.80 -15.14 1.44
CA THR A 60 -27.15 -15.48 1.87
C THR A 60 -27.96 -14.21 2.13
N ASP A 61 -28.50 -13.67 1.04
CA ASP A 61 -29.64 -12.77 1.06
C ASP A 61 -30.86 -13.49 1.65
N SER A 62 -31.53 -12.87 2.62
CA SER A 62 -32.91 -13.23 3.00
C SER A 62 -33.72 -11.98 3.37
N PHE A 63 -34.13 -11.24 2.34
CA PHE A 63 -35.28 -10.34 2.46
C PHE A 63 -36.55 -11.09 2.04
N SER A 64 -37.42 -11.29 3.02
CA SER A 64 -38.75 -11.84 2.90
C SER A 64 -39.71 -10.82 2.27
N SER A 65 -40.43 -11.24 1.24
CA SER A 65 -41.70 -10.63 0.80
C SER A 65 -42.53 -11.61 -0.04
N PRO A 66 -43.85 -11.42 -0.11
CA PRO A 66 -44.80 -12.51 -0.13
C PRO A 66 -45.19 -13.00 -1.53
N SER A 67 -45.69 -14.23 -1.49
CA SER A 67 -46.23 -15.10 -2.53
C SER A 67 -47.29 -14.47 -3.44
N ILE A 68 -47.07 -14.58 -4.76
CA ILE A 68 -48.13 -14.61 -5.75
C ILE A 68 -47.88 -15.78 -6.72
N ASN A 69 -48.78 -16.75 -6.65
CA ASN A 69 -48.89 -17.90 -7.55
C ASN A 69 -49.34 -17.46 -8.94
N PHE A 70 -48.64 -17.82 -10.02
CA PHE A 70 -49.27 -18.03 -11.33
C PHE A 70 -48.55 -19.09 -12.20
N HIS A 71 -49.32 -20.16 -12.46
CA HIS A 71 -49.41 -21.01 -13.66
C HIS A 71 -48.16 -21.53 -14.40
N ARG A 72 -47.94 -22.82 -14.13
CA ARG A 72 -47.46 -23.91 -15.00
C ARG A 72 -47.97 -23.82 -16.46
N ARG A 73 -47.07 -23.78 -17.45
CA ARG A 73 -47.30 -24.25 -18.83
C ARG A 73 -46.04 -24.92 -19.41
N THR A 74 -46.21 -26.22 -19.69
CA THR A 74 -45.65 -27.12 -20.73
C THR A 74 -44.25 -26.94 -21.34
N PRO A 75 -43.47 -28.04 -21.49
CA PRO A 75 -42.23 -28.09 -22.25
C PRO A 75 -42.48 -28.30 -23.74
N THR A 76 -41.73 -27.60 -24.60
CA THR A 76 -41.69 -27.86 -26.05
C THR A 76 -40.25 -28.16 -26.46
N ALA A 77 -40.13 -29.09 -27.42
CA ALA A 77 -38.98 -29.89 -27.81
C ALA A 77 -37.71 -29.15 -28.30
N PRO A 78 -36.55 -29.85 -28.36
CA PRO A 78 -35.30 -29.31 -28.89
C PRO A 78 -35.26 -29.31 -30.43
N ASN A 79 -34.80 -28.20 -31.00
CA ASN A 79 -34.51 -28.10 -32.43
C ASN A 79 -33.17 -28.78 -32.77
N LEU A 80 -33.27 -29.81 -33.62
CA LEU A 80 -32.19 -30.36 -34.44
C LEU A 80 -31.76 -29.32 -35.49
N ILE A 81 -30.48 -28.98 -35.58
CA ILE A 81 -29.91 -28.35 -36.79
C ILE A 81 -28.64 -29.08 -37.23
N HIS A 82 -28.87 -29.93 -38.23
CA HIS A 82 -28.12 -30.15 -39.48
C HIS A 82 -26.58 -30.01 -39.51
N LEU A 83 -25.95 -31.16 -39.75
CA LEU A 83 -24.64 -31.34 -40.37
C LEU A 83 -24.68 -30.91 -41.85
N THR A 84 -23.67 -30.17 -42.30
CA THR A 84 -23.26 -30.16 -43.70
C THR A 84 -21.74 -30.27 -43.78
N THR A 85 -21.33 -31.32 -44.48
CA THR A 85 -19.97 -31.72 -44.85
C THR A 85 -19.45 -30.93 -46.06
N ASN A 86 -18.14 -31.11 -46.31
CA ASN A 86 -17.41 -30.93 -47.59
C ASN A 86 -16.91 -29.49 -47.91
N GLU A 87 -15.68 -29.21 -48.37
CA GLU A 87 -14.53 -30.00 -48.86
C GLU A 87 -13.18 -29.27 -48.67
N LYS A 88 -12.12 -30.09 -48.57
CA LYS A 88 -10.77 -29.98 -49.17
C LYS A 88 -10.09 -28.61 -49.34
N SER A 89 -8.98 -28.44 -48.62
CA SER A 89 -7.74 -27.93 -49.23
C SER A 89 -6.52 -28.55 -48.56
N THR A 90 -5.73 -29.25 -49.39
CA THR A 90 -4.44 -29.90 -49.15
C THR A 90 -3.33 -28.88 -48.91
N ILE A 91 -2.69 -28.89 -47.73
CA ILE A 91 -1.33 -28.34 -47.55
C ILE A 91 -0.50 -29.23 -46.61
N LEU A 92 0.44 -29.94 -47.24
CA LEU A 92 1.80 -30.27 -46.81
C LEU A 92 2.09 -30.34 -45.30
N LYS A 93 1.93 -31.53 -44.71
CA LYS A 93 2.56 -31.88 -43.42
C LYS A 93 3.99 -32.37 -43.65
N ARG A 94 4.98 -31.65 -43.11
CA ARG A 94 6.33 -32.18 -42.89
C ARG A 94 6.29 -33.10 -41.65
N PRO A 95 6.92 -34.28 -41.68
CA PRO A 95 7.07 -35.11 -40.48
C PRO A 95 8.25 -34.56 -39.65
N ILE A 96 7.95 -34.01 -38.48
CA ILE A 96 8.96 -33.79 -37.44
C ILE A 96 8.89 -35.03 -36.54
N GLN A 97 9.97 -35.80 -36.52
CA GLN A 97 10.13 -36.94 -35.64
C GLN A 97 10.33 -36.48 -34.20
N PRO A 98 9.68 -37.09 -33.20
CA PRO A 98 10.12 -36.98 -31.83
C PRO A 98 11.26 -37.98 -31.59
N ILE A 99 12.48 -37.46 -31.51
CA ILE A 99 13.61 -38.16 -30.89
C ILE A 99 13.81 -37.46 -29.55
N PHE A 100 13.31 -38.06 -28.48
CA PHE A 100 13.92 -37.91 -27.16
C PHE A 100 13.99 -39.30 -26.56
N GLU A 101 15.22 -39.78 -26.52
CA GLU A 101 15.61 -41.03 -25.89
C GLU A 101 15.34 -40.96 -24.38
N ASN A 102 14.91 -42.12 -23.89
CA ASN A 102 14.79 -42.46 -22.49
C ASN A 102 16.10 -42.15 -21.75
N ASN A 103 16.01 -41.38 -20.68
CA ASN A 103 16.94 -41.48 -19.57
C ASN A 103 16.14 -41.70 -18.30
N ASP A 104 15.87 -42.97 -18.03
CA ASP A 104 15.50 -43.45 -16.72
C ASP A 104 16.69 -43.23 -15.77
N ASN A 105 16.65 -42.14 -15.03
CA ASN A 105 17.37 -41.97 -13.77
C ASN A 105 16.48 -41.14 -12.84
N ILE A 106 15.43 -41.79 -12.33
CA ILE A 106 14.71 -41.35 -11.13
C ILE A 106 15.66 -41.55 -9.96
N SER A 107 16.57 -40.59 -9.74
CA SER A 107 17.26 -40.46 -8.48
C SER A 107 16.27 -39.87 -7.47
N LEU A 108 15.80 -40.74 -6.58
CA LEU A 108 15.24 -40.40 -5.28
C LEU A 108 16.22 -39.47 -4.55
N PHE A 109 16.08 -38.16 -4.74
CA PHE A 109 16.75 -37.20 -3.87
C PHE A 109 15.98 -37.13 -2.56
N PRO A 110 16.65 -37.35 -1.42
CA PRO A 110 16.04 -37.18 -0.12
C PRO A 110 15.65 -35.71 0.03
N GLU A 111 14.43 -35.51 0.49
CA GLU A 111 13.88 -34.25 0.95
C GLU A 111 14.81 -33.72 2.06
N SER A 112 15.84 -32.97 1.66
CA SER A 112 16.68 -32.25 2.60
C SER A 112 15.81 -31.13 3.15
N PHE A 113 15.21 -31.41 4.30
CA PHE A 113 14.61 -30.43 5.19
C PHE A 113 15.46 -29.17 5.16
N GLN A 114 14.97 -28.13 4.47
CA GLN A 114 15.56 -26.83 4.63
C GLN A 114 15.34 -26.44 6.10
N PRO A 115 16.41 -26.10 6.84
CA PRO A 115 16.26 -25.71 8.23
C PRO A 115 15.27 -24.55 8.28
N THR A 116 14.20 -24.73 9.07
CA THR A 116 13.26 -23.65 9.35
C THR A 116 14.07 -22.44 9.83
N PRO A 117 13.83 -21.24 9.26
CA PRO A 117 14.57 -20.06 9.67
C PRO A 117 14.44 -19.89 11.18
N LYS A 118 15.58 -19.73 11.85
CA LYS A 118 15.61 -19.57 13.30
C LYS A 118 14.76 -18.34 13.67
N PRO A 119 13.96 -18.40 14.75
CA PRO A 119 13.13 -17.28 15.22
C PRO A 119 13.94 -16.08 15.75
N GLU A 120 15.24 -16.01 15.48
CA GLU A 120 16.12 -14.91 15.91
C GLU A 120 16.30 -13.85 14.81
N ASP A 121 15.84 -14.12 13.57
CA ASP A 121 15.86 -13.15 12.46
C ASP A 121 14.56 -12.33 12.33
N PHE A 122 13.73 -12.28 13.39
CA PHE A 122 12.63 -11.32 13.44
C PHE A 122 13.23 -9.92 13.56
N CYS A 123 13.49 -9.32 12.41
CA CYS A 123 13.84 -7.92 12.26
C CYS A 123 12.67 -7.12 12.81
N VAL A 124 12.76 -6.71 14.08
CA VAL A 124 11.95 -5.62 14.62
C VAL A 124 12.18 -4.47 13.66
N SER A 125 11.12 -3.99 13.02
CA SER A 125 11.22 -2.87 12.09
C SER A 125 11.95 -1.73 12.83
N PRO A 126 13.16 -1.32 12.39
CA PRO A 126 13.99 -0.37 13.14
C PRO A 126 13.29 0.95 13.47
N CYS A 127 12.20 1.24 12.78
CA CYS A 127 11.50 2.51 12.85
C CYS A 127 10.47 2.59 14.01
N GLU A 128 9.97 1.49 14.58
CA GLU A 128 9.16 1.58 15.83
C GLU A 128 10.01 2.00 17.03
N ALA A 129 11.31 1.74 16.99
CA ALA A 129 12.27 2.19 18.00
C ALA A 129 12.75 3.64 17.78
N SER A 130 12.31 4.32 16.71
CA SER A 130 12.75 5.68 16.44
C SER A 130 12.00 6.67 17.33
N GLU A 131 12.75 7.40 18.15
CA GLU A 131 12.24 8.47 19.02
C GLU A 131 11.49 9.55 18.19
N GLU A 132 11.91 9.73 16.94
CA GLU A 132 11.33 10.68 15.99
C GLU A 132 9.92 10.26 15.53
N PHE A 133 9.72 8.97 15.21
CA PHE A 133 8.40 8.45 14.84
C PHE A 133 7.45 8.54 16.03
N SER A 134 7.90 8.07 17.21
CA SER A 134 7.09 8.10 18.42
C SER A 134 6.71 9.52 18.84
N SER A 135 7.65 10.47 18.78
CA SER A 135 7.36 11.87 19.11
C SER A 135 6.37 12.52 18.15
N LEU A 136 6.48 12.27 16.84
CA LEU A 136 5.53 12.79 15.85
C LEU A 136 4.13 12.20 16.02
N VAL A 137 4.02 10.88 16.17
CA VAL A 137 2.73 10.21 16.33
C VAL A 137 2.04 10.62 17.62
N ASN A 138 2.79 10.87 18.70
CA ASN A 138 2.24 11.29 19.99
C ASN A 138 1.99 12.80 20.13
N ASP A 139 2.31 13.62 19.12
CA ASP A 139 2.05 15.05 19.14
C ASP A 139 0.54 15.34 19.04
N LYS A 140 -0.01 15.91 20.11
CA LYS A 140 -1.44 16.25 20.25
C LYS A 140 -1.88 17.43 19.35
N ASN A 141 -0.94 18.15 18.75
CA ASN A 141 -1.24 19.29 17.89
C ASN A 141 -1.39 18.89 16.42
N ILE A 142 -0.93 17.69 16.04
CA ILE A 142 -1.00 17.23 14.65
C ILE A 142 -2.38 16.64 14.41
N THR A 143 -3.19 17.37 13.64
CA THR A 143 -4.53 16.95 13.24
C THR A 143 -4.71 17.05 11.74
N PHE A 144 -5.51 16.13 11.20
CA PHE A 144 -5.88 16.10 9.78
C PHE A 144 -7.39 16.20 9.64
N SER A 145 -7.85 16.85 8.57
CA SER A 145 -9.25 16.81 8.15
C SER A 145 -9.34 15.84 6.95
N PRO A 146 -9.70 14.55 7.16
CA PRO A 146 -9.66 13.53 6.10
C PRO A 146 -10.44 13.92 4.84
N ARG A 147 -11.60 14.59 5.01
CA ARG A 147 -12.41 15.06 3.89
C ARG A 147 -11.75 16.18 3.11
N GLU A 148 -11.09 17.13 3.79
CA GLU A 148 -10.33 18.20 3.11
C GLU A 148 -9.12 17.65 2.36
N LEU A 149 -8.52 16.57 2.85
CA LEU A 149 -7.42 15.86 2.19
C LEU A 149 -7.88 14.97 1.04
N GLY A 150 -9.19 14.74 0.88
CA GLY A 150 -9.72 13.86 -0.17
C GLY A 150 -9.51 12.37 0.12
N PHE A 151 -9.53 11.98 1.40
CA PHE A 151 -9.45 10.57 1.77
C PHE A 151 -10.65 9.78 1.24
N ILE A 152 -10.37 8.51 0.94
CA ILE A 152 -11.34 7.53 0.49
C ILE A 152 -11.40 6.35 1.47
N PRO A 153 -12.53 5.63 1.54
CA PRO A 153 -13.82 5.96 0.93
C PRO A 153 -14.42 7.22 1.54
N ARG A 154 -14.98 8.12 0.72
CA ARG A 154 -15.41 9.44 1.21
C ARG A 154 -16.49 9.36 2.29
N ARG A 155 -17.32 8.32 2.23
CA ARG A 155 -18.43 8.10 3.18
C ARG A 155 -17.96 7.58 4.53
N PHE A 156 -16.81 6.93 4.60
CA PHE A 156 -16.25 6.40 5.84
C PHE A 156 -15.75 7.53 6.75
N TRP A 157 -15.21 8.60 6.16
CA TRP A 157 -14.57 9.66 6.92
C TRP A 157 -15.55 10.73 7.41
N PRO A 158 -15.50 11.10 8.70
CA PRO A 158 -16.27 12.22 9.24
C PRO A 158 -15.77 13.56 8.69
N ASN A 159 -16.59 14.61 8.81
CA ASN A 159 -16.22 15.98 8.44
C ASN A 159 -15.63 16.74 9.63
N GLU A 160 -14.66 16.11 10.30
CA GLU A 160 -14.00 16.64 11.48
C GLU A 160 -12.50 16.40 11.43
N ARG A 161 -11.77 17.03 12.36
CA ARG A 161 -10.34 16.83 12.50
C ARG A 161 -10.07 15.62 13.38
N ILE A 162 -9.17 14.76 12.92
CA ILE A 162 -8.71 13.56 13.63
C ILE A 162 -7.23 13.75 13.98
N LEU A 163 -6.82 13.31 15.17
CA LEU A 163 -5.42 13.34 15.57
C LEU A 163 -4.61 12.36 14.71
N LEU A 164 -3.33 12.69 14.47
CA LEU A 164 -2.42 11.79 13.75
C LEU A 164 -2.33 10.43 14.45
N ARG A 165 -2.24 10.42 15.79
CA ARG A 165 -2.21 9.19 16.60
C ARG A 165 -3.36 8.26 16.26
N ASP A 166 -4.59 8.76 16.41
CA ASP A 166 -5.82 8.00 16.21
C ASP A 166 -5.90 7.52 14.75
N LEU A 167 -5.46 8.35 13.80
CA LEU A 167 -5.41 7.95 12.39
C LEU A 167 -4.45 6.76 12.17
N VAL A 168 -3.28 6.77 12.80
CA VAL A 168 -2.32 5.68 12.69
C VAL A 168 -2.84 4.42 13.39
N THR A 169 -3.29 4.52 14.64
CA THR A 169 -3.73 3.36 15.43
C THR A 169 -5.04 2.76 14.94
N ASP A 170 -6.03 3.61 14.64
CA ASP A 170 -7.41 3.15 14.45
C ASP A 170 -7.73 2.92 12.97
N TYR A 171 -6.93 3.45 12.05
CA TYR A 171 -7.12 3.25 10.61
C TYR A 171 -5.93 2.56 9.94
N PHE A 172 -4.71 3.10 10.03
CA PHE A 172 -3.58 2.52 9.30
C PHE A 172 -3.15 1.15 9.83
N ARG A 173 -3.25 0.93 11.15
CA ARG A 173 -2.92 -0.34 11.80
C ARG A 173 -4.11 -1.30 11.93
N ALA A 174 -5.33 -0.79 11.79
CA ALA A 174 -6.53 -1.62 11.87
C ALA A 174 -6.55 -2.73 10.81
N ASP A 175 -7.23 -3.83 11.11
CA ASP A 175 -7.34 -4.94 10.17
C ASP A 175 -7.98 -4.50 8.83
N PRO A 176 -7.64 -5.21 7.73
CA PRO A 176 -8.25 -4.94 6.44
C PRO A 176 -9.77 -5.09 6.49
N SER A 177 -10.49 -4.02 6.15
CA SER A 177 -11.94 -4.02 5.96
C SER A 177 -12.28 -3.49 4.57
N PRO A 178 -13.54 -3.60 4.10
CA PRO A 178 -13.96 -2.99 2.83
C PRO A 178 -13.64 -1.49 2.75
N ASN A 179 -13.62 -0.79 3.90
CA ASN A 179 -13.32 0.64 4.01
C ASN A 179 -11.84 0.94 4.29
N SER A 180 -11.08 0.00 4.83
CA SER A 180 -9.67 0.17 5.23
C SER A 180 -8.72 -0.79 4.51
N ARG A 181 -9.05 -1.25 3.30
CA ARG A 181 -8.14 -2.11 2.52
C ARG A 181 -6.81 -1.40 2.22
N PHE A 182 -5.78 -2.17 1.89
CA PHE A 182 -4.44 -1.65 1.63
C PHE A 182 -4.40 -0.52 0.59
N SER A 183 -5.12 -0.64 -0.54
CA SER A 183 -5.16 0.41 -1.56
C SER A 183 -5.71 1.74 -1.04
N HIS A 184 -6.72 1.72 -0.16
CA HIS A 184 -7.23 2.93 0.49
C HIS A 184 -6.21 3.52 1.46
N LYS A 185 -5.55 2.68 2.27
CA LYS A 185 -4.49 3.14 3.19
C LYS A 185 -3.36 3.81 2.42
N LEU A 186 -2.84 3.15 1.40
CA LEU A 186 -1.78 3.70 0.55
C LEU A 186 -2.18 5.03 -0.10
N TYR A 187 -3.38 5.09 -0.70
CA TYR A 187 -3.87 6.33 -1.32
C TYR A 187 -4.03 7.46 -0.30
N ASN A 188 -4.60 7.19 0.88
CA ASN A 188 -4.81 8.21 1.91
C ASN A 188 -3.48 8.72 2.47
N ALA A 189 -2.49 7.84 2.69
CA ALA A 189 -1.13 8.25 3.07
C ALA A 189 -0.53 9.21 2.03
N LEU A 190 -0.69 8.90 0.74
CA LEU A 190 -0.22 9.77 -0.34
C LEU A 190 -0.93 11.13 -0.36
N GLN A 191 -2.21 11.21 0.00
CA GLN A 191 -2.89 12.50 0.11
C GLN A 191 -2.32 13.38 1.23
N ILE A 192 -1.92 12.78 2.37
CA ILE A 192 -1.26 13.51 3.45
C ILE A 192 0.07 14.09 2.94
N VAL A 193 0.92 13.26 2.35
CA VAL A 193 2.25 13.66 1.88
C VAL A 193 2.16 14.65 0.71
N LYS A 194 1.18 14.50 -0.18
CA LYS A 194 0.90 15.46 -1.26
C LYS A 194 0.53 16.84 -0.72
N LYS A 195 -0.14 16.93 0.44
CA LYS A 195 -0.53 18.19 1.05
C LYS A 195 0.65 18.89 1.73
N ASP A 196 1.47 18.14 2.47
CA ASP A 196 2.71 18.62 3.08
C ASP A 196 3.79 17.52 3.00
N PRO A 197 4.82 17.69 2.13
CA PRO A 197 5.89 16.72 1.94
C PRO A 197 6.68 16.40 3.22
N PHE A 198 6.61 17.23 4.26
CA PHE A 198 7.20 16.93 5.57
C PHE A 198 6.76 15.55 6.10
N TYR A 199 5.51 15.15 5.85
CA TYR A 199 4.98 13.88 6.32
C TYR A 199 5.54 12.65 5.58
N PHE A 200 6.36 12.83 4.55
CA PHE A 200 7.11 11.73 3.96
C PHE A 200 8.01 11.02 5.00
N LEU A 201 8.58 11.77 5.95
CA LEU A 201 9.40 11.22 7.03
C LEU A 201 8.62 10.29 7.97
N LEU A 202 7.30 10.37 7.94
CA LEU A 202 6.41 9.53 8.75
C LEU A 202 5.81 8.40 7.92
N PHE A 203 5.19 8.73 6.78
CA PHE A 203 4.45 7.78 5.96
C PHE A 203 5.32 6.98 5.01
N GLY A 204 6.51 7.47 4.68
CA GLY A 204 7.45 6.77 3.80
C GLY A 204 6.94 6.56 2.37
N VAL A 205 5.87 7.23 1.94
CA VAL A 205 5.32 7.07 0.59
C VAL A 205 5.13 8.43 -0.08
N GLU A 206 5.58 8.56 -1.32
CA GLU A 206 5.35 9.75 -2.13
C GLU A 206 5.31 9.45 -3.62
N TRP A 207 4.66 10.33 -4.38
CA TRP A 207 4.67 10.29 -5.84
C TRP A 207 5.96 10.93 -6.36
N MET A 208 6.75 10.17 -7.13
CA MET A 208 7.90 10.72 -7.86
C MET A 208 7.45 11.49 -9.10
N ASN A 209 6.37 11.02 -9.71
CA ASN A 209 5.67 11.64 -10.82
C ASN A 209 4.21 11.16 -10.81
N GLU A 210 3.48 11.33 -11.91
CA GLU A 210 2.07 10.94 -11.98
C GLU A 210 1.82 9.43 -11.80
N THR A 211 2.77 8.57 -12.15
CA THR A 211 2.56 7.10 -12.20
C THR A 211 3.50 6.31 -11.30
N VAL A 212 4.66 6.86 -10.94
CA VAL A 212 5.70 6.20 -10.16
C VAL A 212 5.60 6.59 -8.70
N LEU A 213 5.45 5.58 -7.87
CA LEU A 213 5.41 5.67 -6.42
C LEU A 213 6.79 5.33 -5.84
N LYS A 214 7.31 6.16 -4.93
CA LYS A 214 8.45 5.82 -4.09
C LYS A 214 7.97 5.39 -2.71
N VAL A 215 8.50 4.27 -2.22
CA VAL A 215 8.14 3.68 -0.93
C VAL A 215 9.42 3.41 -0.13
N ASN A 216 9.56 4.06 1.02
CA ASN A 216 10.47 3.68 2.09
C ASN A 216 9.83 2.54 2.89
N GLY A 217 10.35 1.33 2.72
CA GLY A 217 9.81 0.12 3.35
C GLY A 217 9.75 0.20 4.87
N PRO A 218 10.86 0.52 5.55
CA PRO A 218 10.88 0.68 7.01
C PRO A 218 9.82 1.65 7.54
N LEU A 219 9.76 2.89 7.04
CA LEU A 219 8.81 3.90 7.52
C LEU A 219 7.36 3.50 7.28
N PHE A 220 7.04 3.06 6.06
CA PHE A 220 5.66 2.71 5.72
C PHE A 220 5.17 1.49 6.52
N SER A 221 6.07 0.54 6.81
CA SER A 221 5.74 -0.61 7.65
C SER A 221 5.37 -0.23 9.09
N CYS A 222 6.02 0.79 9.67
CA CYS A 222 5.68 1.29 11.00
C CYS A 222 4.27 1.88 11.07
N VAL A 223 3.90 2.66 10.04
CA VAL A 223 2.55 3.22 9.94
C VAL A 223 1.52 2.11 9.85
N LEU A 224 1.82 1.03 9.11
CA LEU A 224 0.92 -0.11 8.96
C LEU A 224 0.98 -1.11 10.12
N GLY A 225 1.94 -1.00 11.05
CA GLY A 225 2.13 -1.95 12.15
C GLY A 225 2.67 -3.31 11.68
N LEU A 226 3.47 -3.33 10.61
CA LEU A 226 4.04 -4.56 10.04
C LEU A 226 5.48 -4.76 10.54
N GLN A 227 5.77 -5.96 11.06
CA GLN A 227 7.10 -6.28 11.59
C GLN A 227 8.15 -6.50 10.48
N ASN A 228 7.86 -7.39 9.52
CA ASN A 228 8.79 -7.68 8.42
C ASN A 228 8.31 -7.02 7.11
N TYR A 229 8.78 -5.80 6.85
CA TYR A 229 8.35 -5.04 5.68
C TYR A 229 8.73 -5.70 4.35
N LYS A 230 9.91 -6.34 4.26
CA LYS A 230 10.39 -6.99 3.03
C LYS A 230 9.44 -8.10 2.60
N TYR A 231 9.01 -8.94 3.55
CA TYR A 231 8.07 -10.01 3.26
C TYR A 231 6.64 -9.50 3.05
N ASN A 232 6.14 -8.66 3.97
CA ASN A 232 4.73 -8.27 3.97
C ASN A 232 4.37 -7.25 2.88
N LEU A 233 5.28 -6.35 2.51
CA LEU A 233 5.03 -5.37 1.46
C LEU A 233 5.56 -5.83 0.10
N PHE A 234 6.78 -6.35 0.05
CA PHE A 234 7.55 -6.45 -1.20
C PHE A 234 7.77 -7.87 -1.74
N SER A 235 7.31 -8.92 -1.04
CA SER A 235 7.35 -10.27 -1.61
C SER A 235 6.35 -10.42 -2.76
N GLN A 236 6.43 -11.54 -3.51
CA GLN A 236 5.44 -11.86 -4.55
C GLN A 236 4.01 -11.99 -3.99
N ASN A 237 3.88 -12.38 -2.72
CA ASN A 237 2.60 -12.43 -1.99
C ASN A 237 2.41 -11.23 -1.06
N GLY A 238 3.29 -10.24 -1.13
CA GLY A 238 3.23 -9.01 -0.35
C GLY A 238 2.15 -8.06 -0.88
N GLN A 239 1.77 -7.10 -0.03
CA GLN A 239 0.68 -6.14 -0.28
C GLN A 239 0.83 -5.39 -1.61
N MET A 240 2.06 -5.03 -2.01
CA MET A 240 2.30 -4.34 -3.29
C MET A 240 1.99 -5.25 -4.48
N SER A 241 2.61 -6.43 -4.53
CA SER A 241 2.46 -7.40 -5.63
C SER A 241 1.02 -7.86 -5.80
N ILE A 242 0.35 -8.20 -4.70
CA ILE A 242 -1.05 -8.66 -4.75
C ILE A 242 -2.00 -7.58 -5.24
N HIS A 243 -1.72 -6.30 -4.99
CA HIS A 243 -2.52 -5.17 -5.49
C HIS A 243 -2.10 -4.70 -6.89
N GLY A 244 -1.28 -5.46 -7.60
CA GLY A 244 -0.95 -5.19 -9.01
C GLY A 244 0.17 -4.16 -9.21
N PHE A 245 0.93 -3.83 -8.16
CA PHE A 245 2.14 -3.02 -8.29
C PHE A 245 3.31 -3.86 -8.80
N ILE A 246 4.08 -3.28 -9.70
CA ILE A 246 5.32 -3.83 -10.25
C ILE A 246 6.46 -2.98 -9.73
N GLU A 247 7.44 -3.63 -9.11
CA GLU A 247 8.66 -2.98 -8.66
C GLU A 247 9.55 -2.64 -9.86
N LEU A 248 10.08 -1.41 -9.90
CA LEU A 248 11.04 -0.96 -10.89
C LEU A 248 12.44 -1.11 -10.32
N ASN A 249 13.32 -1.79 -11.05
CA ASN A 249 14.75 -1.73 -10.77
C ASN A 249 15.33 -0.38 -11.26
N GLU A 250 16.58 -0.10 -10.91
CA GLU A 250 17.26 1.15 -11.28
C GLU A 250 17.26 1.42 -12.80
N LYS A 251 17.43 0.37 -13.62
CA LYS A 251 17.45 0.50 -15.08
C LYS A 251 16.07 0.82 -15.66
N ASP A 252 15.03 0.14 -15.15
CA ASP A 252 13.66 0.35 -15.59
C ASP A 252 13.14 1.71 -15.11
N ALA A 253 13.55 2.17 -13.92
CA ALA A 253 13.19 3.46 -13.37
C ALA A 253 13.62 4.64 -14.26
N LEU A 254 14.77 4.54 -14.95
CA LEU A 254 15.24 5.57 -15.89
C LEU A 254 14.31 5.77 -17.10
N ALA A 255 13.44 4.81 -17.41
CA ALA A 255 12.45 4.97 -18.47
C ALA A 255 11.26 5.85 -18.04
N TYR A 256 11.05 6.03 -16.73
CA TYR A 256 9.89 6.75 -16.17
C TYR A 256 10.29 8.00 -15.37
N CYS A 257 11.52 8.05 -14.86
CA CYS A 257 12.03 9.10 -13.98
C CYS A 257 13.32 9.71 -14.56
N ASN A 258 13.55 10.98 -14.23
CA ASN A 258 14.80 11.65 -14.61
C ASN A 258 15.97 11.11 -13.78
N ALA A 259 17.15 10.95 -14.39
CA ALA A 259 18.33 10.43 -13.71
C ALA A 259 18.71 11.23 -12.44
N GLU A 260 18.54 12.55 -12.47
CA GLU A 260 18.79 13.43 -11.32
C GLU A 260 17.92 13.06 -10.10
N THR A 261 16.66 12.68 -10.32
CA THR A 261 15.75 12.30 -9.23
C THR A 261 16.05 10.93 -8.62
N LEU A 262 16.80 10.09 -9.33
CA LEU A 262 17.17 8.75 -8.89
C LEU A 262 18.50 8.73 -8.14
N GLN A 263 19.34 9.76 -8.28
CA GLN A 263 20.68 9.81 -7.70
C GLN A 263 20.69 9.71 -6.17
N ASP A 264 19.66 10.24 -5.51
CA ASP A 264 19.55 10.28 -4.05
C ASP A 264 18.78 9.08 -3.46
N ILE A 265 18.42 8.09 -4.28
CA ILE A 265 17.59 6.95 -3.84
C ILE A 265 18.47 5.78 -3.47
N ASP A 266 18.46 5.40 -2.19
CA ASP A 266 19.02 4.14 -1.73
C ASP A 266 18.03 2.99 -1.97
N PHE A 267 18.26 2.22 -3.02
CA PHE A 267 17.41 1.09 -3.42
C PHE A 267 17.39 -0.09 -2.41
N ASN A 268 18.15 -0.03 -1.32
CA ASN A 268 18.05 -1.01 -0.25
C ASN A 268 16.77 -0.85 0.58
N ASP A 269 16.45 0.39 0.96
CA ASP A 269 15.31 0.73 1.80
C ASP A 269 14.16 1.39 1.01
N PHE A 270 14.49 2.08 -0.08
CA PHE A 270 13.53 2.67 -0.98
C PHE A 270 13.26 1.73 -2.17
N ARG A 271 12.00 1.60 -2.54
CA ARG A 271 11.57 0.88 -3.74
C ARG A 271 10.65 1.75 -4.57
N LEU A 272 10.75 1.59 -5.89
CA LEU A 272 9.92 2.30 -6.85
C LEU A 272 8.87 1.35 -7.42
N PHE A 273 7.63 1.81 -7.53
CA PHE A 273 6.53 1.00 -8.01
C PHE A 273 5.71 1.72 -9.08
N LEU A 274 5.24 0.93 -10.04
CA LEU A 274 4.23 1.31 -11.02
C LEU A 274 3.04 0.37 -10.86
N HIS A 275 1.81 0.87 -10.98
CA HIS A 275 0.66 -0.02 -11.08
C HIS A 275 0.53 -0.58 -12.50
N LYS A 276 0.46 -1.91 -12.64
CA LYS A 276 0.49 -2.61 -13.94
C LYS A 276 -0.58 -2.14 -14.93
N ASP A 277 -1.79 -1.86 -14.43
CA ASP A 277 -2.94 -1.46 -15.25
C ASP A 277 -3.08 0.08 -15.34
N GLY A 278 -2.17 0.85 -14.74
CA GLY A 278 -2.21 2.32 -14.72
C GLY A 278 -3.36 2.93 -13.92
N ILE A 279 -4.23 2.12 -13.29
CA ILE A 279 -5.40 2.60 -12.53
C ILE A 279 -5.06 3.29 -11.21
N PHE A 280 -3.91 2.96 -10.61
CA PHE A 280 -3.42 3.59 -9.37
C PHE A 280 -2.30 4.57 -9.73
N ASN A 281 -2.63 5.87 -9.78
CA ASN A 281 -1.76 6.97 -10.17
C ASN A 281 -2.13 8.24 -9.35
N ALA A 282 -1.37 9.32 -9.50
CA ALA A 282 -1.53 10.55 -8.70
C ALA A 282 -2.86 11.30 -8.93
N ASN A 283 -3.56 10.96 -10.01
CA ASN A 283 -4.83 11.55 -10.45
C ASN A 283 -6.03 10.59 -10.30
N SER A 284 -5.82 9.39 -9.76
CA SER A 284 -6.88 8.40 -9.53
C SER A 284 -7.97 8.93 -8.61
N ASN A 285 -9.22 8.57 -8.91
CA ASN A 285 -10.38 8.87 -8.07
C ASN A 285 -10.81 7.65 -7.23
N GLU A 286 -11.80 7.82 -6.35
CA GLU A 286 -12.31 6.76 -5.47
C GLU A 286 -12.72 5.48 -6.24
N ASN A 287 -13.36 5.59 -7.39
CA ASN A 287 -13.77 4.43 -8.20
C ASN A 287 -12.56 3.68 -8.78
N ASP A 288 -11.52 4.40 -9.20
CA ASP A 288 -10.30 3.80 -9.73
C ASP A 288 -9.59 3.00 -8.64
N ILE A 289 -9.49 3.55 -7.42
CA ILE A 289 -8.86 2.85 -6.28
C ILE A 289 -9.72 1.67 -5.82
N LEU A 290 -11.05 1.77 -5.87
CA LEU A 290 -11.96 0.65 -5.59
C LEU A 290 -11.79 -0.49 -6.60
N SER A 291 -11.41 -0.16 -7.85
CA SER A 291 -11.15 -1.12 -8.92
C SER A 291 -9.77 -1.78 -8.83
N CYS A 292 -8.86 -1.26 -7.99
CA CYS A 292 -7.58 -1.88 -7.65
C CYS A 292 -7.83 -3.16 -6.83
N ARG A 293 -8.21 -4.22 -7.54
CA ARG A 293 -8.49 -5.54 -6.97
C ARG A 293 -7.23 -6.38 -6.91
N TRP A 294 -7.24 -7.31 -5.97
CA TRP A 294 -6.25 -8.37 -5.88
C TRP A 294 -6.04 -9.00 -7.26
N ALA A 295 -4.81 -9.00 -7.74
CA ALA A 295 -4.39 -9.76 -8.92
C ALA A 295 -4.68 -11.24 -8.64
N ARG A 296 -5.86 -11.72 -9.03
CA ARG A 296 -6.17 -13.15 -8.99
C ARG A 296 -5.12 -13.85 -9.84
N ALA A 297 -4.39 -14.79 -9.25
CA ALA A 297 -3.54 -15.69 -10.02
C ALA A 297 -4.41 -16.26 -11.15
N LYS A 298 -4.07 -15.98 -12.40
CA LYS A 298 -4.74 -16.61 -13.53
C LYS A 298 -4.53 -18.10 -13.34
N ARG A 299 -5.59 -18.84 -12.99
CA ARG A 299 -5.59 -20.31 -13.04
C ARG A 299 -5.36 -20.66 -14.52
N GLY A 300 -4.13 -21.08 -14.82
CA GLY A 300 -3.76 -21.65 -16.11
C GLY A 300 -4.32 -23.06 -16.26
#